data_AF-A0A958Y8I1-F1
#
_entry.id   AF-A0A958Y8I1-F1
#
_cell.length_a   1.000
_cell.length_b   1.000
_cell.length_c   1.000
_cell.angle_alpha   90.00
_cell.angle_beta   90.00
_cell.angle_gamma   90.00
#
_symmetry.space_group_name_H-M   'P 1'
#
loop_
_entity.id
_entity.type
_entity.pdbx_description
1 polymer ?
#
loop_
_entity_poly.entity_id
_entity_poly.type
_entity_poly.pdbx_seq_one_letter_code
_entity_poly.pdbx_strand_id
1 'polypeptide(L)'
;LSYVSGIGGKLAENIVDYRTRNGAFSSRKEILDVPRLGNKAFEQGAAFLRIKDAENPLDDSAVHPESYAIVEQMVKDLGKTVKDLIGNSTLIKQIDLKTYCTETVGLPTLEDIAKELEKPGL
;
A
#
# COMPACT_ATOMS: atom_id res chain seq x y z
N LEU A 1 -7.18 14.97 1.69
CA LEU A 1 -6.59 14.59 0.38
C LEU A 1 -5.67 15.69 -0.16
N SER A 2 -6.00 16.98 -0.06
CA SER A 2 -5.17 18.10 -0.57
C SER A 2 -3.81 18.32 0.11
N TYR A 3 -3.44 17.51 1.10
CA TYR A 3 -2.17 17.60 1.85
C TYR A 3 -1.25 16.41 1.57
N VAL A 4 -1.63 15.52 0.63
CA VAL A 4 -0.82 14.37 0.22
C VAL A 4 0.20 14.83 -0.82
N SER A 5 1.47 14.45 -0.65
CA SER A 5 2.54 14.77 -1.62
C SER A 5 2.16 14.28 -3.01
N GLY A 6 2.14 15.16 -4.00
CA GLY A 6 1.73 14.85 -5.38
C GLY A 6 0.22 14.98 -5.67
N ILE A 7 -0.64 15.16 -4.66
CA ILE A 7 -2.08 15.36 -4.83
C ILE A 7 -2.46 16.80 -4.53
N GLY A 8 -2.45 17.65 -5.55
CA GLY A 8 -2.99 19.01 -5.47
C GLY A 8 -4.52 19.02 -5.26
N GLY A 9 -5.08 20.16 -4.84
CA GLY A 9 -6.52 20.28 -4.52
C GLY A 9 -7.46 19.84 -5.65
N LYS A 10 -7.11 20.11 -6.91
CA LYS A 10 -7.90 19.71 -8.08
C LYS A 10 -7.92 18.18 -8.30
N LEU A 11 -6.86 17.49 -7.92
CA LEU A 11 -6.79 16.04 -8.02
C LEU A 11 -7.57 15.38 -6.87
N ALA A 12 -7.51 15.96 -5.68
CA ALA A 12 -8.36 15.56 -4.56
C ALA A 12 -9.86 15.68 -4.91
N GLU A 13 -10.26 16.76 -5.58
CA GLU A 13 -11.62 16.95 -6.09
C GLU A 13 -12.00 15.85 -7.09
N ASN A 14 -11.14 15.56 -8.08
CA ASN A 14 -11.40 14.50 -9.06
C ASN A 14 -11.57 13.11 -8.41
N ILE A 15 -10.80 12.80 -7.36
CA ILE A 15 -10.92 11.52 -6.64
C ILE A 15 -12.28 11.43 -5.92
N VAL A 16 -12.71 12.50 -5.27
CA VAL A 16 -14.02 12.56 -4.59
C VAL A 16 -15.16 12.46 -5.59
N ASP A 17 -15.06 13.17 -6.71
CA ASP A 17 -16.02 13.13 -7.81
C ASP A 17 -16.15 11.73 -8.41
N TYR A 18 -15.02 11.08 -8.68
CA TYR A 18 -15.00 9.71 -9.19
C TYR A 18 -15.69 8.76 -8.21
N ARG A 19 -15.34 8.85 -6.92
CA ARG A 19 -15.97 8.03 -5.86
C ARG A 19 -17.47 8.28 -5.72
N THR A 20 -17.91 9.53 -5.93
CA THR A 20 -19.33 9.89 -5.86
C THR A 20 -20.14 9.29 -7.01
N ARG A 21 -19.53 9.15 -8.20
CA ARG A 21 -20.19 8.62 -9.39
C ARG A 21 -20.11 7.09 -9.51
N ASN A 22 -18.98 6.50 -9.12
CA ASN A 22 -18.70 5.07 -9.33
C ASN A 22 -18.81 4.23 -8.04
N GLY A 23 -18.92 4.87 -6.86
CA GLY A 23 -18.91 4.19 -5.57
C GLY A 23 -17.53 4.18 -4.92
N ALA A 24 -17.40 3.48 -3.79
CA ALA A 24 -16.12 3.32 -3.10
C ALA A 24 -15.14 2.51 -3.96
N PHE A 25 -13.85 2.87 -3.90
CA PHE A 25 -12.79 2.09 -4.56
C PHE A 25 -12.67 0.72 -3.90
N SER A 26 -12.51 -0.35 -4.67
CA SER A 26 -12.17 -1.70 -4.17
C SER A 26 -10.67 -1.95 -4.13
N SER A 27 -9.89 -1.19 -4.91
CA SER A 27 -8.44 -1.32 -4.98
C SER A 27 -7.72 -0.03 -5.37
N ARG A 28 -6.44 0.09 -5.04
CA ARG A 28 -5.62 1.25 -5.45
C ARG A 28 -5.47 1.34 -6.96
N LYS A 29 -5.59 0.22 -7.68
CA LYS A 29 -5.50 0.22 -9.15
C LYS A 29 -6.64 1.00 -9.78
N GLU A 30 -7.84 0.95 -9.21
CA GLU A 30 -8.99 1.75 -9.70
C GLU A 30 -8.77 3.26 -9.57
N ILE A 31 -7.87 3.69 -8.68
CA ILE A 31 -7.53 5.11 -8.55
C ILE A 31 -6.84 5.61 -9.83
N LEU A 32 -6.14 4.74 -10.58
CA LEU A 32 -5.56 5.10 -11.88
C LEU A 32 -6.63 5.50 -12.92
N ASP A 33 -7.88 5.09 -12.73
CA ASP A 33 -9.00 5.46 -13.60
C ASP A 33 -9.54 6.86 -13.32
N VAL A 34 -9.07 7.53 -12.25
CA VAL A 34 -9.46 8.90 -11.93
C VAL A 34 -8.96 9.86 -13.02
N PRO A 35 -9.85 10.62 -13.68
CA PRO A 35 -9.46 11.53 -14.74
C PRO A 35 -8.36 12.50 -14.30
N ARG A 36 -7.34 12.66 -15.15
CA ARG A 36 -6.17 13.53 -14.93
C ARG A 36 -5.26 13.12 -13.77
N LEU A 37 -5.46 11.95 -13.16
CA LEU A 37 -4.43 11.32 -12.35
C LEU A 37 -3.40 10.68 -13.29
N GLY A 38 -2.18 11.20 -13.30
CA GLY A 38 -1.08 10.57 -14.04
C GLY A 38 -0.39 9.50 -13.18
N ASN A 39 0.25 8.52 -13.84
CA ASN A 39 1.03 7.46 -13.17
C ASN A 39 2.00 8.00 -12.13
N LYS A 40 2.69 9.11 -12.42
CA LYS A 40 3.62 9.75 -11.48
C LYS A 40 2.93 10.32 -10.23
N ALA A 41 1.74 10.91 -10.40
CA ALA A 41 0.98 11.42 -9.25
C ALA A 41 0.42 10.28 -8.41
N PHE A 42 0.01 9.19 -9.06
CA PHE A 42 -0.39 7.96 -8.37
C PHE A 42 0.77 7.37 -7.57
N GLU A 43 1.94 7.17 -8.18
CA GLU A 43 3.14 6.65 -7.51
C GLU A 43 3.52 7.48 -6.28
N GLN A 44 3.53 8.80 -6.38
CA GLN A 44 3.85 9.67 -5.24
C GLN A 44 2.78 9.64 -4.14
N GLY A 45 1.51 9.37 -4.52
CA GLY A 45 0.37 9.42 -3.62
C GLY A 45 -0.08 8.07 -3.06
N ALA A 46 0.29 6.94 -3.69
CA ALA A 46 -0.35 5.64 -3.46
C ALA A 46 -0.25 5.17 -2.00
N ALA A 47 0.90 5.37 -1.35
CA ALA A 47 1.11 5.03 0.06
C ALA A 47 0.20 5.81 1.03
N PHE A 48 -0.31 6.98 0.60
CA PHE A 48 -1.20 7.82 1.39
C PHE A 48 -2.69 7.61 1.09
N LEU A 49 -3.00 6.85 0.03
CA LEU A 49 -4.37 6.54 -0.38
C LEU A 49 -4.77 5.19 0.21
N ARG A 50 -5.41 5.25 1.38
CA ARG A 50 -5.93 4.06 2.06
C ARG A 50 -7.34 3.71 1.60
N ILE A 51 -7.57 2.44 1.33
CA ILE A 51 -8.87 1.89 0.95
C ILE A 51 -9.25 0.85 1.99
N LYS A 52 -10.28 1.16 2.78
CA LYS A 52 -10.85 0.22 3.74
C LYS A 52 -11.58 -0.89 3.00
N ASP A 53 -11.49 -2.10 3.55
CA ASP A 53 -12.14 -3.31 3.01
C ASP A 53 -11.78 -3.59 1.54
N ALA A 54 -10.58 -3.17 1.13
CA ALA A 54 -10.05 -3.41 -0.20
C ALA A 54 -9.86 -4.91 -0.48
N GLU A 55 -9.85 -5.28 -1.76
CA GLU A 55 -9.58 -6.64 -2.20
C GLU A 55 -8.18 -7.09 -1.77
N ASN A 56 -7.20 -6.19 -1.85
CA ASN A 56 -5.88 -6.39 -1.27
C ASN A 56 -5.80 -5.73 0.11
N PRO A 57 -5.57 -6.50 1.19
CA PRO A 57 -5.41 -5.96 2.54
C PRO A 57 -4.30 -4.90 2.68
N LEU A 58 -3.30 -4.91 1.79
CA LEU A 58 -2.21 -3.93 1.77
C LEU A 58 -2.65 -2.54 1.30
N ASP A 59 -3.83 -2.41 0.70
CA ASP A 59 -4.35 -1.11 0.27
C ASP A 59 -4.82 -0.25 1.47
N ASP A 60 -5.02 -0.84 2.66
CA ASP A 60 -5.32 -0.14 3.92
C ASP A 60 -4.07 0.19 4.75
N SER A 61 -2.86 -0.11 4.25
CA SER A 61 -1.58 0.22 4.91
C SER A 61 -0.78 1.26 4.13
N ALA A 62 0.29 1.80 4.71
CA ALA A 62 1.21 2.68 3.99
C ALA A 62 2.21 1.92 3.09
N VAL A 63 2.10 0.59 2.99
CA VAL A 63 2.94 -0.21 2.09
C VAL A 63 2.68 0.23 0.65
N HIS A 64 3.72 0.64 -0.05
CA HIS A 64 3.62 1.07 -1.44
C HIS A 64 3.36 -0.14 -2.37
N PRO A 65 2.54 -0.01 -3.44
CA PRO A 65 2.26 -1.11 -4.37
C PRO A 65 3.51 -1.77 -4.99
N GLU A 66 4.63 -1.05 -5.11
CA GLU A 66 5.90 -1.61 -5.58
C GLU A 66 6.42 -2.74 -4.69
N SER A 67 6.07 -2.71 -3.40
CA SER A 67 6.51 -3.66 -2.39
C SER A 67 5.55 -4.83 -2.20
N TYR A 68 4.42 -4.87 -2.93
CA TYR A 68 3.41 -5.92 -2.75
C TYR A 68 3.97 -7.30 -3.08
N ALA A 69 4.76 -7.41 -4.14
CA ALA A 69 5.39 -8.67 -4.53
C ALA A 69 6.32 -9.20 -3.42
N ILE A 70 6.99 -8.32 -2.69
CA ILE A 70 7.88 -8.71 -1.59
C ILE A 70 7.07 -9.22 -0.40
N VAL A 71 6.00 -8.51 -0.03
CA VAL A 71 5.11 -8.95 1.08
C VAL A 71 4.40 -10.25 0.73
N GLU A 72 3.95 -10.41 -0.51
CA GLU A 72 3.36 -11.67 -1.01
C GLU A 72 4.35 -12.83 -0.91
N GLN A 73 5.63 -12.60 -1.23
CA GLN A 73 6.67 -13.62 -1.09
C GLN A 73 6.91 -13.96 0.39
N MET A 74 6.98 -12.97 1.28
CA MET A 74 7.15 -13.17 2.73
C MET A 74 6.06 -14.06 3.33
N VAL A 75 4.78 -13.80 3.01
CA VAL A 75 3.68 -14.61 3.55
C VAL A 75 3.64 -16.00 2.95
N LYS A 76 4.05 -16.14 1.68
CA LYS A 76 4.17 -17.44 1.01
C LYS A 76 5.22 -18.32 1.67
N ASP A 77 6.36 -17.74 2.04
CA ASP A 77 7.45 -18.46 2.72
C ASP A 77 7.04 -18.89 4.15
N LEU A 78 6.19 -18.10 4.81
CA LEU A 78 5.58 -18.47 6.10
C LEU A 78 4.41 -19.45 5.99
N GLY A 79 3.91 -19.72 4.78
CA GLY A 79 2.68 -20.51 4.57
C GLY A 79 1.43 -19.84 5.17
N LYS A 80 1.38 -18.50 5.15
CA LYS A 80 0.31 -17.66 5.69
C LYS A 80 -0.29 -16.76 4.62
N THR A 81 -1.37 -16.07 4.96
CA THR A 81 -1.95 -15.03 4.09
C THR A 81 -1.50 -13.64 4.52
N VAL A 82 -1.62 -12.66 3.63
CA VAL A 82 -1.39 -11.24 3.93
C VAL A 82 -2.24 -10.78 5.13
N LYS A 83 -3.49 -11.25 5.22
CA LYS A 83 -4.38 -10.92 6.34
C LYS A 83 -3.86 -11.45 7.68
N ASP A 84 -3.19 -12.60 7.69
CA ASP A 84 -2.64 -13.17 8.91
C ASP A 84 -1.38 -12.44 9.39
N LEU A 85 -0.64 -11.83 8.45
CA LEU A 85 0.60 -11.11 8.73
C LEU A 85 0.33 -9.71 9.29
N ILE A 86 -0.67 -9.00 8.75
CA ILE A 86 -1.03 -7.65 9.20
C ILE A 86 -1.47 -7.68 10.67
N GLY A 87 -0.85 -6.83 11.49
CA GLY A 87 -1.09 -6.75 12.92
C GLY A 87 -0.42 -7.85 13.75
N ASN A 88 0.32 -8.77 13.12
CA ASN A 88 0.91 -9.93 13.77
C ASN A 88 2.43 -9.81 13.92
N SER A 89 2.86 -9.10 14.96
CA SER A 89 4.29 -8.91 15.27
C SER A 89 5.06 -10.22 15.48
N THR A 90 4.40 -11.31 15.89
CA THR A 90 5.07 -12.59 16.06
C THR A 90 5.48 -13.19 14.72
N LEU A 91 4.58 -13.18 13.73
CA LEU A 91 4.89 -13.66 12.38
C LEU A 91 5.91 -12.74 11.69
N ILE A 92 5.75 -11.42 11.83
CA ILE A 92 6.67 -10.46 11.21
C ILE A 92 8.10 -10.63 11.70
N LYS A 93 8.30 -10.88 13.00
CA LYS A 93 9.62 -11.14 13.59
C LYS A 93 10.25 -12.48 13.20
N GLN A 94 9.47 -13.42 12.68
CA GLN A 94 9.99 -14.70 12.17
C GLN A 94 10.59 -14.54 10.76
N ILE A 95 10.27 -13.45 10.05
CA ILE A 95 10.76 -13.18 8.70
C ILE A 95 12.21 -12.71 8.78
N ASP A 96 13.12 -13.41 8.11
CA ASP A 96 14.46 -12.89 7.89
C ASP A 96 14.44 -11.88 6.74
N LEU A 97 14.30 -10.59 7.07
CA LEU A 97 14.22 -9.51 6.07
C LEU A 97 15.40 -9.50 5.09
N LYS A 98 16.58 -10.01 5.49
CA LYS A 98 17.77 -10.00 4.64
C LYS A 98 17.62 -10.86 3.38
N THR A 99 16.75 -11.87 3.41
CA THR A 99 16.50 -12.73 2.24
C THR A 99 15.69 -12.03 1.14
N TYR A 100 15.03 -10.90 1.47
CA TYR A 100 14.22 -10.11 0.56
C TYR A 100 14.90 -8.83 0.09
N CYS A 101 16.15 -8.58 0.50
CA CYS A 101 16.95 -7.49 -0.02
C CYS A 101 17.21 -7.68 -1.51
N THR A 102 16.99 -6.64 -2.30
CA THR A 102 17.28 -6.59 -3.74
C THR A 102 18.19 -5.41 -4.05
N GLU A 103 18.59 -5.25 -5.32
CA GLU A 103 19.40 -4.09 -5.76
C GLU A 103 18.65 -2.76 -5.59
N THR A 104 17.31 -2.79 -5.59
CA THR A 104 16.45 -1.60 -5.47
C THR A 104 15.81 -1.46 -4.10
N VAL A 105 15.61 -2.56 -3.36
CA VAL A 105 14.97 -2.57 -2.04
C VAL A 105 15.98 -3.03 -0.99
N GLY A 106 16.46 -2.08 -0.20
CA GLY A 106 17.39 -2.34 0.90
C GLY A 106 16.70 -2.72 2.21
N LEU A 107 17.51 -3.16 3.18
CA LEU A 107 17.04 -3.50 4.52
C LEU A 107 16.23 -2.38 5.21
N PRO A 108 16.59 -1.08 5.13
CA PRO A 108 15.79 -0.02 5.76
C PRO A 108 14.35 0.01 5.25
N THR A 109 14.15 -0.15 3.94
CA THR A 109 12.82 -0.19 3.33
C THR A 109 12.02 -1.39 3.82
N LEU A 110 12.66 -2.55 3.96
CA LEU A 110 12.02 -3.77 4.46
C LEU A 110 11.65 -3.65 5.94
N GLU A 111 12.49 -3.00 6.75
CA GLU A 111 12.18 -2.71 8.15
C GLU A 111 10.98 -1.76 8.28
N ASP A 112 10.88 -0.76 7.41
CA ASP A 112 9.74 0.15 7.39
C ASP A 112 8.45 -0.56 6.95
N ILE A 113 8.52 -1.42 5.93
CA ILE A 113 7.41 -2.30 5.53
C ILE A 113 6.99 -3.20 6.70
N ALA A 114 7.94 -3.82 7.38
CA ALA A 114 7.66 -4.70 8.52
C ALA A 114 6.95 -3.95 9.66
N LYS A 115 7.41 -2.74 10.01
CA LYS A 115 6.76 -1.89 11.02
C LYS A 115 5.34 -1.50 10.60
N GLU A 116 5.15 -1.14 9.35
CA GLU A 116 3.83 -0.80 8.81
C GLU A 116 2.89 -2.00 8.85
N LEU A 117 3.38 -3.21 8.56
CA LEU A 117 2.60 -4.44 8.69
C LEU A 117 2.28 -4.77 10.15
N GLU A 118 3.17 -4.46 11.11
CA GLU A 118 2.88 -4.65 12.54
C GLU A 118 1.74 -3.75 13.02
N LYS A 119 1.67 -2.52 12.48
CA LYS A 119 0.71 -1.49 12.88
C LYS A 119 0.28 -0.68 11.66
N PRO A 120 -0.67 -1.20 10.86
CA PRO A 120 -1.11 -0.53 9.64
C PRO A 120 -1.71 0.83 9.99
N GLY A 121 -1.11 1.84 9.40
CA GLY A 121 -1.62 3.19 9.38
C GLY A 121 -1.40 4.04 10.62
N LEU A 122 -0.48 3.62 11.50
CA LEU A 122 -0.02 4.34 12.69
C LEU A 122 1.02 5.42 12.38
#